data_AF-A0A923C6E9-F1
#
_entry.id   AF-A0A923C6E9-F1
#
_cell.length_a   1.000
_cell.length_b   1.000
_cell.length_c   1.000
_cell.angle_alpha   90.00
_cell.angle_beta   90.00
_cell.angle_gamma   90.00
#
_symmetry.space_group_name_H-M   'P 1'
#
loop_
_entity.id
_entity.type
_entity.pdbx_description
1 polymer ?
#
loop_
_entity_poly.entity_id
_entity_poly.type
_entity_poly.pdbx_seq_one_letter_code
_entity_poly.pdbx_strand_id
1 'polypeptide(L)'
;MSSLFLGGWVLFAAAAVAQPLDLMAPAVVPQPAATAPEPVGTLNLHNRKIVTFRSELLGDTPAERVQLAQTALQAALAGKGAGVASRTALGESVRFEVDGQTVFFLVTGDIGRPRPDGLLDAASQDVLQRLKPAKCGIRCT
;
A
#
# COMPACT_ATOMS: atom_id res chain seq x y z
N MET A 1 -71.17 30.05 -15.99
CA MET A 1 -71.79 29.11 -15.03
C MET A 1 -70.64 28.54 -14.22
N SER A 2 -70.05 29.30 -13.28
CA SER A 2 -70.53 29.47 -11.90
C SER A 2 -71.13 28.19 -11.34
N SER A 3 -70.41 27.52 -10.45
CA SER A 3 -70.86 27.35 -9.06
C SER A 3 -69.75 26.75 -8.19
N LEU A 4 -69.37 27.56 -7.21
CA LEU A 4 -68.71 27.18 -5.97
C LEU A 4 -69.62 26.23 -5.18
N PHE A 5 -69.05 25.23 -4.51
CA PHE A 5 -69.67 24.65 -3.32
C PHE A 5 -68.65 24.58 -2.18
N LEU A 6 -68.90 25.45 -1.21
CA LEU A 6 -68.52 25.33 0.19
C LEU A 6 -69.19 24.09 0.81
N GLY A 7 -68.56 23.54 1.84
CA GLY A 7 -69.15 22.57 2.76
C GLY A 7 -68.23 21.36 2.86
N GLY A 8 -67.68 20.98 3.99
CA GLY A 8 -68.07 21.24 5.36
C GLY A 8 -67.23 20.28 6.19
N TRP A 9 -66.85 20.74 7.37
CA TRP A 9 -65.98 20.02 8.28
C TRP A 9 -66.59 18.69 8.73
N VAL A 10 -65.82 17.61 8.64
CA VAL A 10 -66.07 16.40 9.44
C VAL A 10 -64.84 16.14 10.29
N LEU A 11 -64.99 16.41 11.58
CA LEU A 11 -64.14 15.92 12.65
C LEU A 11 -64.28 14.39 12.72
N PHE A 12 -63.22 13.65 12.39
CA PHE A 12 -63.14 12.24 12.74
C PHE A 12 -62.21 12.07 13.93
N ALA A 13 -62.80 11.60 15.03
CA ALA A 13 -62.15 11.27 16.28
C ALA A 13 -61.17 10.10 16.11
N ALA A 14 -60.02 10.22 16.77
CA ALA A 14 -58.96 9.24 16.79
C ALA A 14 -59.37 7.95 17.52
N ALA A 15 -59.25 6.82 16.81
CA ALA A 15 -59.08 5.51 17.42
C ALA A 15 -57.72 4.96 16.95
N ALA A 16 -56.67 5.27 17.70
CA ALA A 16 -55.33 4.74 17.47
C ALA A 16 -55.30 3.27 17.91
N VAL A 17 -55.37 2.35 16.95
CA VAL A 17 -55.03 0.95 17.15
C VAL A 17 -53.52 0.82 17.29
N ALA A 18 -53.05 0.51 18.49
CA ALA A 18 -51.64 0.20 18.74
C ALA A 18 -51.29 -1.13 18.07
N GLN A 19 -50.44 -1.09 17.04
CA GLN A 19 -49.88 -2.30 16.46
C GLN A 19 -48.67 -2.75 17.30
N PRO A 20 -48.53 -4.05 17.60
CA PRO A 20 -47.27 -4.55 18.14
C PRO A 20 -46.20 -4.39 17.06
N LEU A 21 -45.17 -3.61 17.37
CA LEU A 21 -43.93 -3.59 16.61
C LEU A 21 -43.30 -4.99 16.73
N ASP A 22 -43.42 -5.77 15.66
CA ASP A 22 -42.60 -6.95 15.44
C ASP A 22 -41.15 -6.46 15.26
N LEU A 23 -40.43 -6.41 16.38
CA LEU A 23 -39.00 -6.10 16.42
C LEU A 23 -38.27 -7.26 15.75
N MET A 24 -38.17 -7.18 14.43
CA MET A 24 -37.28 -7.99 13.61
C MET A 24 -35.89 -7.94 14.24
N ALA A 25 -35.48 -9.04 14.87
CA ALA A 25 -34.15 -9.17 15.43
C ALA A 25 -33.12 -8.86 14.33
N PRO A 26 -32.07 -8.06 14.59
CA PRO A 26 -31.09 -7.78 13.57
C PRO A 26 -30.47 -9.12 13.15
N ALA A 27 -30.64 -9.47 11.88
CA ALA A 27 -29.85 -10.52 11.26
C ALA A 27 -28.37 -10.15 11.46
N VAL A 28 -27.67 -10.94 12.26
CA VAL A 28 -26.21 -10.85 12.37
C VAL A 28 -25.66 -11.17 10.98
N VAL A 29 -25.35 -10.12 10.23
CA VAL A 29 -24.63 -10.24 8.97
C VAL A 29 -23.24 -10.77 9.36
N PRO A 30 -22.79 -11.94 8.86
CA PRO A 30 -21.44 -12.40 9.13
C PRO A 30 -20.47 -11.35 8.59
N GLN A 31 -19.81 -10.65 9.51
CA GLN A 31 -18.78 -9.68 9.18
C GLN A 31 -17.61 -10.47 8.57
N PRO A 32 -17.12 -10.13 7.37
CA PRO A 32 -15.98 -10.80 6.79
C PRO A 32 -14.84 -10.73 7.82
N ALA A 33 -14.27 -11.89 8.16
CA ALA A 33 -13.12 -11.94 9.05
C ALA A 33 -12.06 -10.98 8.50
N ALA A 34 -11.74 -9.94 9.27
CA ALA A 34 -10.68 -9.01 8.91
C ALA A 34 -9.39 -9.83 8.79
N THR A 35 -8.94 -10.05 7.55
CA THR A 35 -7.66 -10.69 7.29
C THR A 35 -6.59 -9.83 7.97
N ALA A 36 -5.86 -10.43 8.91
CA ALA A 36 -4.77 -9.73 9.57
C ALA A 36 -3.82 -9.18 8.49
N PRO A 37 -3.41 -7.90 8.57
CA PRO A 37 -2.52 -7.32 7.58
C PRO A 37 -1.22 -8.13 7.53
N GLU A 38 -0.81 -8.55 6.33
CA GLU A 38 0.46 -9.24 6.14
C GLU A 38 1.61 -8.38 6.69
N PRO A 39 2.61 -8.99 7.34
CA PRO A 39 3.77 -8.26 7.83
C PRO A 39 4.52 -7.63 6.65
N VAL A 40 4.68 -6.30 6.67
CA VAL A 40 5.40 -5.55 5.64
C VAL A 40 6.49 -4.70 6.26
N GLY A 41 7.62 -4.58 5.57
CA GLY A 41 8.73 -3.70 5.95
C GLY A 41 8.98 -2.66 4.86
N THR A 42 9.09 -1.37 5.19
CA THR A 42 9.34 -0.32 4.19
C THR A 42 10.72 0.29 4.36
N LEU A 43 11.53 0.23 3.30
CA LEU A 43 12.82 0.91 3.22
C LEU A 43 12.60 2.35 2.74
N ASN A 44 13.18 3.30 3.48
CA ASN A 44 13.14 4.71 3.13
C ASN A 44 14.57 5.25 2.96
N LEU A 45 14.76 6.16 2.00
CA LEU A 45 16.00 6.90 1.82
C LEU A 45 15.65 8.39 1.74
N HIS A 46 16.23 9.20 2.63
CA HIS A 46 15.96 10.64 2.73
C HIS A 46 14.45 10.96 2.78
N ASN A 47 13.71 10.27 3.66
CA ASN A 47 12.25 10.38 3.81
C ASN A 47 11.43 10.00 2.56
N ARG A 48 12.04 9.34 1.57
CA ARG A 48 11.34 8.79 0.41
C ARG A 48 11.25 7.28 0.49
N LYS A 49 10.05 6.75 0.27
CA LYS A 49 9.85 5.31 0.12
C LYS A 49 10.63 4.79 -1.08
N ILE A 50 11.52 3.84 -0.85
CA ILE A 50 12.22 3.13 -1.92
C ILE A 50 11.42 1.90 -2.30
N VAL A 51 11.21 0.99 -1.34
CA VAL A 51 10.59 -0.32 -1.57
C VAL A 51 9.85 -0.78 -0.32
N THR A 52 8.82 -1.61 -0.51
CA THR A 52 8.15 -2.34 0.56
C THR A 52 8.43 -3.83 0.38
N PHE A 53 9.07 -4.43 1.36
CA PHE A 53 9.24 -5.87 1.50
C PHE A 53 7.99 -6.48 2.09
N ARG A 54 7.56 -7.62 1.54
CA ARG A 54 6.36 -8.35 1.96
C ARG A 54 6.62 -9.82 2.19
N SER A 55 7.60 -10.39 1.51
CA SER A 55 7.96 -11.80 1.67
C SER A 55 9.23 -11.96 2.49
N GLU A 56 9.33 -13.13 3.12
CA GLU A 56 10.60 -13.59 3.65
C GLU A 56 11.59 -13.88 2.52
N LEU A 57 12.87 -13.75 2.79
CA LEU A 57 13.93 -14.11 1.85
C LEU A 57 15.10 -14.68 2.64
N LEU A 58 15.50 -15.92 2.32
CA LEU A 58 16.60 -16.64 3.00
C LEU A 58 16.42 -16.76 4.53
N GLY A 59 15.17 -16.75 5.01
CA GLY A 59 14.84 -16.82 6.43
C GLY A 59 14.68 -15.47 7.11
N ASP A 60 15.01 -14.36 6.44
CA ASP A 60 14.81 -13.01 6.98
C ASP A 60 13.35 -12.56 6.80
N THR A 61 12.73 -12.10 7.88
CA THR A 61 11.42 -11.45 7.87
C THR A 61 11.46 -10.14 7.06
N PRO A 62 10.31 -9.64 6.57
CA PRO A 62 10.25 -8.35 5.88
C PRO A 62 10.86 -7.19 6.68
N ALA A 63 10.76 -7.22 8.02
CA ALA A 63 11.34 -6.21 8.90
C ALA A 63 12.88 -6.33 8.98
N GLU A 64 13.41 -7.55 9.12
CA GLU A 64 14.87 -7.79 9.13
C GLU A 64 15.50 -7.39 7.79
N ARG A 65 14.83 -7.69 6.67
CA ARG A 65 15.24 -7.25 5.33
C ARG A 65 15.36 -5.73 5.23
N VAL A 66 14.47 -4.96 5.88
CA VAL A 66 14.63 -3.49 5.96
C VAL A 66 15.91 -3.12 6.70
N GLN A 67 16.19 -3.74 7.84
CA GLN A 67 17.38 -3.42 8.65
C GLN A 67 18.67 -3.71 7.89
N LEU A 68 18.75 -4.89 7.25
CA LEU A 68 19.89 -5.27 6.41
C LEU A 68 20.06 -4.32 5.24
N ALA A 69 18.98 -4.01 4.52
CA ALA A 69 19.01 -3.10 3.38
C ALA A 69 19.41 -1.67 3.79
N GLN A 70 18.89 -1.18 4.92
CA GLN A 70 19.22 0.14 5.46
C GLN A 70 20.70 0.23 5.80
N THR A 71 21.25 -0.80 6.44
CA THR A 71 22.66 -0.87 6.85
C THR A 71 23.58 -0.92 5.62
N ALA A 72 23.28 -1.79 4.66
CA ALA A 72 24.05 -1.91 3.43
C ALA A 72 24.00 -0.63 2.58
N LEU A 73 22.82 0.00 2.48
CA LEU A 73 22.66 1.26 1.75
C LEU A 73 23.41 2.42 2.41
N GLN A 74 23.39 2.53 3.75
CA GLN A 74 24.18 3.53 4.46
C GLN A 74 25.68 3.32 4.26
N ALA A 75 26.16 2.08 4.34
CA ALA A 75 27.56 1.75 4.10
C ALA A 75 27.99 2.12 2.67
N ALA A 76 27.17 1.79 1.66
CA ALA A 76 27.45 2.12 0.27
C ALA A 76 27.48 3.63 0.02
N LEU A 77 26.55 4.38 0.62
CA LEU A 77 26.48 5.85 0.47
C LEU A 77 27.53 6.62 1.28
N ALA A 78 28.06 6.03 2.35
CA ALA A 78 29.17 6.62 3.12
C ALA A 78 30.52 6.52 2.39
N GLY A 79 30.61 5.67 1.36
CA GLY A 79 31.77 5.57 0.49
C GLY A 79 32.03 6.86 -0.31
N LYS A 80 33.26 7.03 -0.83
CA LYS A 80 33.62 8.16 -1.71
C LYS A 80 33.20 7.95 -3.18
N GLY A 81 32.36 6.94 -3.44
CA GLY A 81 31.89 6.60 -4.78
C GLY A 81 30.87 7.62 -5.31
N ALA A 82 30.48 7.43 -6.57
CA ALA A 82 29.55 8.34 -7.24
C ALA A 82 28.08 8.10 -6.83
N GLY A 83 27.80 7.07 -6.01
CA GLY A 83 26.45 6.68 -5.59
C GLY A 83 25.62 6.14 -6.75
N VAL A 84 26.25 5.46 -7.71
CA VAL A 84 25.57 4.97 -8.92
C VAL A 84 24.79 3.70 -8.58
N ALA A 85 23.47 3.81 -8.59
CA ALA A 85 22.57 2.68 -8.42
C ALA A 85 22.44 1.86 -9.72
N SER A 86 22.41 0.53 -9.60
CA SER A 86 22.18 -0.40 -10.71
C SER A 86 21.29 -1.57 -10.26
N ARG A 87 20.76 -2.33 -11.23
CA ARG A 87 19.95 -3.52 -10.98
C ARG A 87 20.39 -4.68 -11.89
N THR A 88 20.38 -5.89 -11.34
CA THR A 88 20.69 -7.13 -12.07
C THR A 88 19.57 -8.14 -11.86
N ALA A 89 18.93 -8.58 -12.94
CA ALA A 89 17.90 -9.63 -12.88
C ALA A 89 18.55 -11.00 -12.67
N LEU A 90 18.03 -11.78 -11.72
CA LEU A 90 18.52 -13.09 -11.29
C LEU A 90 17.34 -14.08 -11.24
N GLY A 91 16.63 -14.24 -12.36
CA GLY A 91 15.42 -15.06 -12.46
C GLY A 91 14.24 -14.43 -11.72
N GLU A 92 13.81 -15.04 -10.61
CA GLU A 92 12.67 -14.58 -9.81
C GLU A 92 13.01 -13.47 -8.80
N SER A 93 14.23 -12.94 -8.89
CA SER A 93 14.71 -11.86 -8.04
C SER A 93 15.46 -10.82 -8.84
N VAL A 94 15.56 -9.61 -8.28
CA VAL A 94 16.38 -8.52 -8.81
C VAL A 94 17.29 -8.04 -7.70
N ARG A 95 18.60 -8.06 -7.96
CA ARG A 95 19.63 -7.52 -7.07
C ARG A 95 19.81 -6.04 -7.35
N PHE A 96 19.87 -5.25 -6.28
CA PHE A 96 20.19 -3.82 -6.34
C PHE A 96 21.58 -3.57 -5.78
N GLU A 97 22.33 -2.73 -6.48
CA GLU A 97 23.71 -2.40 -6.14
C GLU A 97 23.91 -0.88 -6.19
N VAL A 98 24.74 -0.34 -5.30
CA VAL A 98 25.23 1.05 -5.34
C VAL A 98 26.75 1.01 -5.41
N ASP A 99 27.32 1.60 -6.46
CA ASP A 99 28.77 1.55 -6.75
C ASP A 99 29.33 0.11 -6.73
N GLY A 100 28.54 -0.86 -7.21
CA GLY A 100 28.91 -2.29 -7.24
C GLY A 100 28.76 -3.02 -5.90
N GLN A 101 28.30 -2.37 -4.85
CA GLN A 101 28.00 -3.00 -3.56
C GLN A 101 26.52 -3.40 -3.51
N THR A 102 26.22 -4.66 -3.22
CA THR A 102 24.85 -5.14 -3.07
C THR A 102 24.18 -4.51 -1.86
N VAL A 103 23.00 -3.90 -2.07
CA VAL A 103 22.24 -3.26 -1.01
C VAL A 103 21.01 -4.08 -0.59
N PHE A 104 20.29 -4.70 -1.53
CA PHE A 104 19.18 -5.60 -1.23
C PHE A 104 18.72 -6.36 -2.48
N PHE A 105 17.79 -7.30 -2.28
CA PHE A 105 17.09 -8.02 -3.34
C PHE A 105 15.59 -7.71 -3.28
N LEU A 106 14.97 -7.58 -4.45
CA LEU A 106 13.52 -7.56 -4.64
C LEU A 106 13.10 -8.90 -5.23
N VAL A 107 12.08 -9.53 -4.67
CA VAL A 107 11.51 -10.77 -5.22
C VAL A 107 10.07 -10.56 -5.63
N THR A 108 9.54 -11.48 -6.43
CA THR A 108 8.15 -11.42 -6.89
C THR A 108 7.16 -11.33 -5.71
N GLY A 109 7.50 -11.97 -4.57
CA GLY A 109 6.81 -11.89 -3.29
C GLY A 109 6.51 -10.47 -2.78
N ASP A 110 7.40 -9.52 -3.06
CA ASP A 110 7.30 -8.13 -2.62
C ASP A 110 6.32 -7.30 -3.46
N ILE A 111 5.95 -7.80 -4.65
CA ILE A 111 4.99 -7.15 -5.53
C ILE A 111 3.58 -7.44 -5.02
N GLY A 112 2.85 -6.37 -4.67
CA GLY A 112 1.45 -6.44 -4.23
C GLY A 112 0.57 -7.17 -5.25
N ARG A 113 -0.53 -7.77 -4.78
CA ARG A 113 -1.50 -8.45 -5.63
C ARG A 113 -2.46 -7.44 -6.29
N PRO A 114 -2.98 -7.71 -7.50
CA PRO A 114 -2.72 -8.88 -8.37
C PRO A 114 -1.34 -8.83 -9.05
N ARG A 115 -0.81 -10.00 -9.44
CA ARG A 115 0.56 -10.19 -9.94
C ARG A 115 0.59 -10.74 -11.38
N PRO A 116 0.38 -9.91 -12.41
CA PRO A 116 0.70 -10.27 -13.79
C PRO A 116 2.21 -10.45 -14.03
N ASP A 117 2.53 -11.20 -15.07
CA ASP A 117 3.92 -11.43 -15.52
C ASP A 117 4.62 -10.10 -15.86
N GLY A 118 5.93 -10.05 -15.66
CA GLY A 118 6.74 -8.86 -15.95
C GLY A 118 6.66 -7.73 -14.90
N LEU A 119 5.76 -7.81 -13.91
CA LEU A 119 5.68 -6.78 -12.87
C LEU A 119 6.94 -6.64 -12.02
N LEU A 120 7.68 -7.73 -11.81
CA LEU A 120 8.94 -7.65 -11.07
C LEU A 120 9.94 -6.74 -11.81
N ASP A 121 10.01 -6.84 -13.14
CA ASP A 121 10.88 -5.97 -13.93
C ASP A 121 10.44 -4.51 -13.81
N ALA A 122 9.16 -4.21 -14.07
CA ALA A 122 8.61 -2.85 -13.98
C ALA A 122 8.78 -2.25 -12.57
N ALA A 123 8.46 -3.00 -11.52
CA ALA A 123 8.64 -2.55 -10.13
C ALA A 123 10.13 -2.32 -9.82
N SER A 124 11.02 -3.18 -10.30
CA SER A 124 12.45 -3.00 -10.06
C SER A 124 13.03 -1.78 -10.79
N GLN A 125 12.49 -1.40 -11.96
CA GLN A 125 12.83 -0.16 -12.64
C GLN A 125 12.41 1.06 -11.81
N ASP A 126 11.18 1.06 -11.27
CA ASP A 126 10.70 2.14 -10.38
C ASP A 126 11.56 2.27 -9.12
N VAL A 127 11.90 1.15 -8.47
CA VAL A 127 12.83 1.13 -7.33
C VAL A 127 14.20 1.71 -7.72
N LEU A 128 14.75 1.35 -8.88
CA LEU A 128 16.02 1.90 -9.36
C LEU A 128 15.94 3.42 -9.54
N GLN A 129 14.84 3.95 -10.08
CA GLN A 129 14.67 5.41 -10.21
C GLN A 129 14.62 6.10 -8.86
N ARG A 130 13.99 5.49 -7.84
CA ARG A 130 13.90 6.05 -6.48
C ARG A 130 15.23 6.04 -5.74
N LEU A 131 16.07 5.03 -6.01
CA LEU A 131 17.42 4.89 -5.48
C LEU A 131 18.40 5.90 -6.05
N LYS A 132 18.18 6.37 -7.28
CA LYS A 132 19.04 7.41 -7.83
C LYS A 132 19.04 8.59 -6.86
N PRO A 133 20.22 9.14 -6.52
CA PRO A 133 20.27 10.40 -5.83
C PRO A 133 19.43 11.38 -6.65
N ALA A 134 18.51 12.07 -5.99
CA ALA A 134 17.91 13.25 -6.60
C ALA A 134 19.13 14.10 -6.94
N LYS A 135 19.41 14.28 -8.23
CA LYS A 135 20.51 15.15 -8.65
C LYS A 135 20.32 16.43 -7.85
N CYS A 136 21.30 16.74 -7.02
CA CYS A 136 21.42 18.07 -6.48
C CYS A 136 21.54 18.96 -7.72
N GLY A 137 20.43 19.58 -8.13
CA GLY A 137 20.56 20.88 -8.75
C GLY A 137 21.28 21.72 -7.71
N ILE A 138 22.34 22.41 -8.14
CA ILE A 138 23.22 23.26 -7.31
C ILE A 138 24.26 22.38 -6.61
N ARG A 139 25.48 22.16 -7.11
CA ARG A 139 26.37 23.09 -7.80
C ARG A 139 25.91 23.41 -9.23
N CYS A 140 25.82 24.63 -9.77
CA CYS A 140 26.18 25.98 -9.33
C CYS A 140 27.21 26.04 -8.21
N THR A 141 28.45 25.64 -8.56
CA THR A 141 29.74 25.84 -7.88
C THR A 141 30.03 25.17 -6.54
#